data_AF-A0A350W118-F1
#
_entry.id   AF-A0A350W118-F1
#
_cell.length_a   1.000
_cell.length_b   1.000
_cell.length_c   1.000
_cell.angle_alpha   90.00
_cell.angle_beta   90.00
_cell.angle_gamma   90.00
#
_symmetry.space_group_name_H-M   'P 1'
#
loop_
_entity.id
_entity.type
_entity.pdbx_description
1 polymer ?
#
loop_
_entity_poly.entity_id
_entity_poly.type
_entity_poly.pdbx_seq_one_letter_code
_entity_poly.pdbx_strand_id
1 'polypeptide(L)'
;MKMKKGLLKMVVLSMLVALGVVISPILRVEGMCPMAHFINIVCSVFLGPWYSLLCATLIGIIRMITMGIPPLALTGAVFGAFLSGVFYRISKGKLICAVLGEVIGTGIIGAIVSYPVMTFIWGREGLSWLFYVPSFICGTLIGGSIAYAFLRKLADNGMLTNIQNMLASKSYSYKSGIISNAFTIAAFGAVAFVVIAFVEKALDLTGVVWGYLPYVSVVGFMLAAVIYLVVKKIGQVKEKDAQVTGAV
;
A
#
# COMPACT_ATOMS: atom_id res chain seq x y z
N MET A 1 2.45 -12.03 31.32
CA MET A 1 2.14 -10.92 30.37
C MET A 1 2.66 -11.14 28.93
N LYS A 2 3.83 -11.79 28.69
CA LYS A 2 4.36 -12.10 27.34
C LYS A 2 3.41 -12.93 26.45
N MET A 3 2.79 -13.98 26.99
CA MET A 3 1.83 -14.85 26.28
C MET A 3 0.66 -14.06 25.66
N LYS A 4 0.10 -13.07 26.38
CA LYS A 4 -1.02 -12.24 25.90
C LYS A 4 -0.65 -11.40 24.67
N LYS A 5 0.60 -10.92 24.57
CA LYS A 5 1.07 -10.09 23.45
C LYS A 5 1.38 -10.92 22.20
N GLY A 6 1.96 -12.12 22.38
CA GLY A 6 2.15 -13.07 21.28
C GLY A 6 0.83 -13.52 20.67
N LEU A 7 -0.17 -13.81 21.51
CA LEU A 7 -1.52 -14.13 21.06
C LEU A 7 -2.14 -13.01 20.23
N LEU A 8 -2.05 -11.75 20.67
CA LEU A 8 -2.59 -10.61 19.92
C LEU A 8 -1.93 -10.44 18.54
N LYS A 9 -0.61 -10.65 18.43
CA LYS A 9 0.08 -10.65 17.12
C LYS A 9 -0.49 -11.71 16.19
N MET A 10 -0.72 -12.93 16.70
CA MET A 10 -1.29 -14.01 15.92
C MET A 10 -2.73 -13.71 15.50
N VAL A 11 -3.56 -13.15 16.39
CA VAL A 11 -4.93 -12.76 16.06
C VAL A 11 -4.95 -11.70 14.95
N VAL A 12 -4.15 -10.64 15.07
CA VAL A 12 -4.06 -9.59 14.04
C VAL A 12 -3.53 -10.15 12.72
N LEU A 13 -2.51 -11.01 12.77
CA LEU A 13 -2.00 -11.70 11.58
C LEU A 13 -3.10 -12.52 10.91
N SER A 14 -3.81 -13.36 11.66
CA SER A 14 -4.90 -14.20 11.14
C SER A 14 -6.03 -13.37 10.54
N MET A 15 -6.39 -12.23 11.15
CA MET A 15 -7.36 -11.30 10.58
C MET A 15 -6.89 -10.72 9.24
N LEU A 16 -5.63 -10.29 9.16
CA LEU A 16 -5.06 -9.76 7.91
C LEU A 16 -5.01 -10.85 6.81
N VAL A 17 -4.66 -12.07 7.17
CA VAL A 17 -4.71 -13.23 6.25
C VAL A 17 -6.14 -13.48 5.77
N ALA A 18 -7.12 -13.52 6.68
CA ALA A 18 -8.52 -13.74 6.35
C ALA A 18 -9.05 -12.65 5.40
N LEU A 19 -8.77 -11.37 5.69
CA LEU A 19 -9.12 -10.25 4.82
C LEU A 19 -8.47 -10.39 3.43
N GLY A 20 -7.20 -10.77 3.38
CA GLY A 20 -6.46 -10.93 2.13
C GLY A 20 -6.97 -12.07 1.26
N VAL A 21 -7.49 -13.14 1.88
CA VAL A 21 -8.12 -14.25 1.18
C VAL A 21 -9.52 -13.84 0.70
N VAL A 22 -10.40 -13.40 1.60
CA VAL A 22 -11.82 -13.16 1.31
C VAL A 22 -12.04 -12.02 0.31
N ILE A 23 -11.25 -10.95 0.38
CA ILE A 23 -11.41 -9.79 -0.52
C ILE A 23 -10.76 -10.03 -1.89
N SER A 24 -9.86 -11.03 -2.00
CA SER A 24 -9.12 -11.28 -3.23
C SER A 24 -9.99 -11.49 -4.48
N PRO A 25 -11.17 -12.12 -4.46
CA PRO A 25 -11.99 -12.27 -5.67
C PRO A 25 -12.63 -10.96 -6.14
N ILE A 26 -12.92 -10.03 -5.21
CA ILE A 26 -13.67 -8.79 -5.48
C ILE A 26 -12.78 -7.74 -6.14
N LEU A 27 -11.53 -7.63 -5.69
CA LEU A 27 -10.60 -6.55 -6.08
C LEU A 27 -9.36 -7.08 -6.83
N ARG A 28 -9.50 -8.18 -7.55
CA ARG A 28 -8.42 -8.76 -8.36
C ARG A 28 -8.72 -8.64 -9.85
N VAL A 29 -7.75 -8.08 -10.55
CA VAL A 29 -7.51 -8.29 -11.98
C VAL A 29 -6.20 -9.09 -12.09
N GLU A 30 -6.02 -9.92 -13.12
CA GLU A 30 -4.75 -10.64 -13.30
C GLU A 30 -3.58 -9.63 -13.31
N GLY A 31 -2.60 -9.86 -12.42
CA GLY A 31 -1.46 -8.95 -12.25
C GLY A 31 -1.74 -7.64 -11.52
N MET A 32 -2.97 -7.39 -11.05
CA MET A 32 -3.32 -6.19 -10.28
C MET A 32 -4.27 -6.57 -9.13
N CYS A 33 -3.74 -6.67 -7.90
CA CYS A 33 -4.53 -6.93 -6.69
C CYS A 33 -4.21 -5.85 -5.63
N PRO A 34 -4.81 -4.66 -5.73
CA PRO A 34 -4.49 -3.53 -4.86
C PRO A 34 -4.60 -3.85 -3.37
N MET A 35 -5.57 -4.70 -2.98
CA MET A 35 -5.74 -5.11 -1.59
C MET A 35 -4.62 -5.97 -1.04
N ALA A 36 -3.96 -6.79 -1.87
CA ALA A 36 -2.81 -7.56 -1.41
C ALA A 36 -1.67 -6.63 -0.99
N HIS A 37 -1.38 -5.62 -1.81
CA HIS A 37 -0.35 -4.62 -1.51
C HIS A 37 -0.72 -3.76 -0.29
N PHE A 38 -2.00 -3.41 -0.14
CA PHE A 38 -2.50 -2.73 1.04
C PHE A 38 -2.20 -3.54 2.32
N ILE A 39 -2.60 -4.81 2.34
CA ILE A 39 -2.42 -5.71 3.49
C ILE A 39 -0.94 -5.92 3.78
N ASN A 40 -0.11 -6.10 2.76
CA ASN A 40 1.34 -6.22 2.90
C ASN A 40 1.90 -5.02 3.68
N ILE A 41 1.65 -3.79 3.23
CA ILE A 41 2.18 -2.58 3.86
C ILE A 41 1.63 -2.41 5.28
N VAL A 42 0.33 -2.62 5.49
CA VAL A 42 -0.28 -2.53 6.84
C VAL A 42 0.35 -3.55 7.79
N CYS A 43 0.51 -4.80 7.35
CA CYS A 43 1.15 -5.86 8.14
C CYS A 43 2.62 -5.52 8.44
N SER A 44 3.36 -5.00 7.45
CA SER A 44 4.76 -4.58 7.59
C SER A 44 4.91 -3.49 8.64
N VAL A 45 4.02 -2.50 8.63
CA VAL A 45 4.03 -1.38 9.58
C VAL A 45 3.59 -1.81 10.97
N PHE A 46 2.56 -2.65 11.09
CA PHE A 46 2.06 -3.12 12.38
C PHE A 46 3.00 -4.14 13.03
N LEU A 47 3.39 -5.20 12.31
CA LEU A 47 4.05 -6.38 12.87
C LEU A 47 5.52 -6.53 12.45
N GLY A 48 5.96 -5.88 11.38
CA GLY A 48 7.34 -5.93 10.90
C GLY A 48 7.58 -6.96 9.79
N PRO A 49 8.82 -7.01 9.25
CA PRO A 49 9.15 -7.70 8.00
C PRO A 49 8.89 -9.21 8.01
N TRP A 50 9.17 -9.90 9.13
CA TRP A 50 8.99 -11.34 9.22
C TRP A 50 7.52 -11.76 9.29
N TYR A 51 6.71 -11.00 10.02
CA TYR A 51 5.27 -11.24 10.10
C TYR A 51 4.57 -10.87 8.79
N SER A 52 4.99 -9.82 8.09
CA SER A 52 4.44 -9.50 6.76
C SER A 52 4.83 -10.52 5.71
N LEU A 53 6.07 -11.03 5.73
CA LEU A 53 6.47 -12.16 4.90
C LEU A 53 5.60 -13.39 5.16
N LEU A 54 5.41 -13.76 6.42
CA LEU A 54 4.53 -14.88 6.81
C LEU A 54 3.08 -14.64 6.35
N CYS A 55 2.56 -13.43 6.53
CA CYS A 55 1.22 -13.04 6.10
C CYS A 55 1.04 -13.24 4.58
N ALA A 56 1.94 -12.68 3.79
CA ALA A 56 1.91 -12.78 2.33
C ALA A 56 2.02 -14.24 1.86
N THR A 57 2.88 -15.03 2.50
CA THR A 57 3.04 -16.46 2.22
C THR A 57 1.75 -17.23 2.50
N LEU A 58 1.13 -17.02 3.67
CA LEU A 58 -0.11 -17.69 4.04
C LEU A 58 -1.26 -17.32 3.10
N ILE A 59 -1.41 -16.02 2.80
CA ILE A 59 -2.41 -15.55 1.83
C ILE A 59 -2.16 -16.20 0.46
N GLY A 60 -0.92 -16.25 -0.01
CA GLY A 60 -0.54 -16.86 -1.28
C GLY A 60 -0.90 -18.35 -1.34
N ILE A 61 -0.50 -19.13 -0.35
CA ILE A 61 -0.79 -20.57 -0.28
C ILE A 61 -2.30 -20.85 -0.24
N ILE A 62 -3.04 -20.15 0.63
CA ILE A 62 -4.49 -20.35 0.73
C ILE A 62 -5.16 -20.04 -0.60
N ARG A 63 -4.77 -18.93 -1.26
CA ARG A 63 -5.31 -18.54 -2.57
C ARG A 63 -5.00 -19.56 -3.66
N MET A 64 -3.80 -20.14 -3.67
CA MET A 64 -3.43 -21.17 -4.64
C MET A 64 -4.30 -22.42 -4.47
N ILE A 65 -4.48 -22.88 -3.22
CA ILE A 65 -5.22 -24.12 -2.92
C ILE A 65 -6.73 -23.93 -3.11
N THR A 66 -7.30 -22.83 -2.61
CA THR A 66 -8.76 -22.65 -2.53
C THR A 66 -9.39 -21.98 -3.74
N MET A 67 -8.61 -21.22 -4.53
CA MET A 67 -9.13 -20.40 -5.62
C MET A 67 -8.44 -20.70 -6.97
N GLY A 68 -7.57 -21.72 -7.04
CA GLY A 68 -6.86 -22.10 -8.27
C GLY A 68 -5.93 -21.02 -8.82
N ILE A 69 -5.51 -20.10 -7.97
CA ILE A 69 -4.66 -18.97 -8.34
C ILE A 69 -3.24 -19.47 -8.63
N PRO A 70 -2.57 -18.99 -9.70
CA PRO A 70 -1.20 -19.41 -10.00
C PRO A 70 -0.19 -19.03 -8.90
N PRO A 71 0.96 -19.74 -8.80
CA PRO A 71 2.09 -19.43 -7.91
C PRO A 71 2.58 -17.99 -7.99
N LEU A 72 2.23 -17.27 -9.06
CA LEU A 72 2.31 -15.82 -9.20
C LEU A 72 1.90 -15.06 -7.94
N ALA A 73 0.85 -15.52 -7.25
CA ALA A 73 0.36 -14.87 -6.03
C ALA A 73 1.35 -14.93 -4.87
N LEU A 74 2.22 -15.94 -4.85
CA LEU A 74 3.27 -16.09 -3.85
C LEU A 74 4.53 -15.33 -4.30
N THR A 75 5.03 -15.61 -5.51
CA THR A 75 6.30 -15.06 -6.01
C THR A 75 6.25 -13.55 -6.20
N GLY A 76 5.08 -13.00 -6.50
CA GLY A 76 4.87 -11.56 -6.55
C GLY A 76 4.86 -10.88 -5.18
N ALA A 77 4.17 -11.46 -4.19
CA ALA A 77 3.80 -10.75 -2.97
C ALA A 77 4.87 -10.79 -1.87
N VAL A 78 5.63 -11.88 -1.74
CA VAL A 78 6.54 -12.10 -0.60
C VAL A 78 7.66 -11.09 -0.52
N PHE A 79 8.23 -10.67 -1.67
CA PHE A 79 9.32 -9.70 -1.72
C PHE A 79 8.87 -8.31 -1.30
N GLY A 80 7.71 -7.85 -1.79
CA GLY A 80 7.13 -6.57 -1.38
C GLY A 80 6.82 -6.53 0.10
N ALA A 81 6.12 -7.55 0.62
CA ALA A 81 5.76 -7.62 2.03
C ALA A 81 6.99 -7.57 2.95
N PHE A 82 8.06 -8.28 2.58
CA PHE A 82 9.30 -8.27 3.34
C PHE A 82 10.02 -6.91 3.24
N LEU A 83 10.26 -6.41 2.02
CA LEU A 83 10.99 -5.16 1.79
C LEU A 83 10.25 -3.93 2.33
N SER A 84 8.93 -3.90 2.24
CA SER A 84 8.08 -2.89 2.88
C SER A 84 8.35 -2.82 4.39
N GLY A 85 8.42 -3.98 5.05
CA GLY A 85 8.78 -4.08 6.47
C GLY A 85 10.20 -3.59 6.74
N VAL A 86 11.17 -4.07 5.97
CA VAL A 86 12.59 -3.70 6.13
C VAL A 86 12.77 -2.19 5.97
N PHE A 87 12.25 -1.60 4.90
CA PHE A 87 12.39 -0.17 4.60
C PHE A 87 11.68 0.69 5.64
N TYR A 88 10.52 0.27 6.13
CA TYR A 88 9.85 0.94 7.25
C TYR A 88 10.72 0.95 8.53
N ARG A 89 11.38 -0.17 8.85
CA ARG A 89 12.22 -0.26 10.06
C ARG A 89 13.52 0.52 9.94
N ILE A 90 14.20 0.44 8.78
CA ILE A 90 15.47 1.14 8.51
C ILE A 90 15.24 2.66 8.46
N SER A 91 14.15 3.10 7.84
CA SER A 91 13.79 4.53 7.75
C SER A 91 13.33 5.16 9.07
N LYS A 92 13.33 4.40 10.16
CA LYS A 92 12.84 4.80 11.49
C LYS A 92 11.37 5.24 11.48
N GLY A 93 10.52 4.54 10.71
CA GLY A 93 9.07 4.72 10.75
C GLY A 93 8.47 5.60 9.65
N LYS A 94 9.20 5.87 8.56
CA LYS A 94 8.64 6.64 7.44
C LYS A 94 7.70 5.76 6.62
N LEU A 95 6.40 6.08 6.65
CA LEU A 95 5.37 5.34 5.89
C LEU A 95 5.65 5.30 4.39
N ILE A 96 6.22 6.36 3.81
CA ILE A 96 6.57 6.39 2.38
C ILE A 96 7.64 5.34 2.04
N CYS A 97 8.56 5.05 2.96
CA CYS A 97 9.57 4.01 2.75
C CYS A 97 8.95 2.61 2.75
N ALA A 98 7.87 2.38 3.51
CA ALA A 98 7.12 1.12 3.46
C ALA A 98 6.48 0.94 2.07
N VAL A 99 5.82 1.98 1.54
CA VAL A 99 5.24 1.97 0.19
C VAL A 99 6.31 1.73 -0.88
N LEU A 100 7.46 2.41 -0.79
CA LEU A 100 8.57 2.20 -1.73
C LEU A 100 9.12 0.76 -1.68
N GLY A 101 9.19 0.16 -0.48
CA GLY A 101 9.60 -1.24 -0.34
C GLY A 101 8.62 -2.21 -1.02
N GLU A 102 7.32 -1.94 -0.96
CA GLU A 102 6.30 -2.73 -1.69
C GLU A 102 6.41 -2.55 -3.20
N VAL A 103 6.58 -1.31 -3.69
CA VAL A 103 6.73 -1.03 -5.12
C VAL A 103 8.00 -1.67 -5.69
N ILE A 104 9.12 -1.60 -4.98
CA ILE A 104 10.37 -2.25 -5.42
C ILE A 104 10.24 -3.77 -5.31
N GLY A 105 9.75 -4.26 -4.17
CA GLY A 105 9.70 -5.68 -3.89
C GLY A 105 8.69 -6.43 -4.74
N THR A 106 7.44 -5.98 -4.80
CA THR A 106 6.43 -6.64 -5.64
C THR A 106 6.39 -6.07 -7.05
N GLY A 107 6.37 -4.74 -7.20
CA GLY A 107 6.26 -4.09 -8.51
C GLY A 107 7.39 -4.43 -9.48
N ILE A 108 8.62 -4.59 -8.97
CA ILE A 108 9.80 -4.85 -9.80
C ILE A 108 10.32 -6.27 -9.58
N ILE A 109 10.84 -6.58 -8.37
CA ILE A 109 11.52 -7.86 -8.10
C ILE A 109 10.54 -9.03 -8.26
N GLY A 110 9.39 -8.95 -7.58
CA GLY A 110 8.36 -9.97 -7.61
C GLY A 110 7.77 -10.18 -9.00
N ALA A 111 7.60 -9.11 -9.77
CA ALA A 111 7.14 -9.19 -11.15
C ALA A 111 8.16 -9.89 -12.08
N ILE A 112 9.45 -9.58 -11.96
CA ILE A 112 10.52 -10.21 -12.74
C ILE A 112 10.70 -11.68 -12.34
N VAL A 113 10.71 -11.99 -11.04
CA VAL A 113 10.83 -13.37 -10.53
C VAL A 113 9.59 -14.22 -10.84
N SER A 114 8.45 -13.57 -11.02
CA SER A 114 7.20 -14.23 -11.42
C SER A 114 7.23 -14.74 -12.86
N TYR A 115 7.98 -14.10 -13.76
CA TYR A 115 8.10 -14.54 -15.15
C TYR A 115 8.63 -15.99 -15.29
N PRO A 116 9.80 -16.37 -14.75
CA PRO A 116 10.31 -17.73 -14.90
C PRO A 116 9.39 -18.76 -14.21
N VAL A 117 8.76 -18.40 -13.10
CA VAL A 117 7.82 -19.28 -12.40
C VAL A 117 6.58 -19.55 -13.26
N MET A 118 6.02 -18.51 -13.89
CA MET A 118 4.87 -18.67 -14.76
C MET A 118 5.19 -19.40 -16.05
N THR A 119 6.41 -19.23 -16.57
CA THR A 119 6.83 -19.86 -17.83
C THR A 119 7.19 -21.32 -17.62
N PHE A 120 8.07 -21.62 -16.66
CA PHE A 120 8.64 -22.95 -16.48
C PHE A 120 7.84 -23.87 -15.56
N ILE A 121 7.15 -23.33 -14.55
CA ILE A 121 6.39 -24.14 -13.58
C ILE A 121 4.90 -24.18 -13.94
N TRP A 122 4.35 -23.06 -14.40
CA TRP A 122 2.93 -22.96 -14.72
C TRP A 122 2.60 -23.20 -16.21
N GLY A 123 3.62 -23.23 -17.08
CA GLY A 123 3.45 -23.52 -18.50
C GLY A 123 2.79 -22.41 -19.33
N ARG A 124 2.83 -21.14 -18.89
CA ARG A 124 2.41 -20.00 -19.74
C ARG A 124 3.53 -19.64 -20.71
N GLU A 125 3.32 -19.94 -21.99
CA GLU A 125 4.25 -19.60 -23.07
C GLU A 125 4.05 -18.15 -23.59
N GLY A 126 5.08 -17.60 -24.24
CA GLY A 126 5.00 -16.29 -24.93
C GLY A 126 5.07 -15.05 -24.03
N LEU A 127 5.36 -15.20 -22.73
CA LEU A 127 5.54 -14.07 -21.83
C LEU A 127 6.91 -13.42 -22.03
N SER A 128 7.01 -12.11 -21.83
CA SER A 128 8.30 -11.42 -21.73
C SER A 128 8.69 -11.23 -20.26
N TRP A 129 9.99 -11.06 -19.99
CA TRP A 129 10.52 -10.83 -18.63
C TRP A 129 9.87 -9.64 -17.90
N LEU A 130 9.41 -8.63 -18.65
CA LEU A 130 8.78 -7.43 -18.09
C LEU A 130 7.25 -7.44 -18.19
N PHE A 131 6.64 -8.53 -18.67
CA PHE A 131 5.20 -8.60 -18.93
C PHE A 131 4.34 -8.20 -17.72
N TYR A 132 4.71 -8.66 -16.52
CA TYR A 132 3.95 -8.39 -15.29
C TYR A 132 4.30 -7.05 -14.62
N VAL A 133 5.43 -6.42 -14.98
CA VAL A 133 5.96 -5.24 -14.29
C VAL A 133 4.97 -4.06 -14.34
N PRO A 134 4.39 -3.66 -15.49
CA PRO A 134 3.44 -2.55 -15.53
C PRO A 134 2.23 -2.77 -14.59
N SER A 135 1.61 -3.94 -14.67
CA SER A 135 0.42 -4.29 -13.89
C SER A 135 0.71 -4.34 -12.39
N PHE A 136 1.86 -4.90 -12.00
CA PHE A 136 2.26 -4.96 -10.60
C PHE A 136 2.64 -3.59 -10.04
N ILE A 137 3.31 -2.73 -10.83
CA ILE A 137 3.56 -1.34 -10.44
C ILE A 137 2.23 -0.60 -10.24
N CYS A 138 1.29 -0.69 -11.18
CA CYS A 138 -0.03 -0.08 -11.01
C CYS A 138 -0.75 -0.59 -9.76
N GLY A 139 -0.77 -1.90 -9.53
CA GLY A 139 -1.36 -2.51 -8.33
C GLY A 139 -0.72 -2.01 -7.03
N THR A 140 0.61 -1.98 -6.98
CA THR A 140 1.36 -1.51 -5.79
C THR A 140 1.20 -0.02 -5.55
N LEU A 141 1.07 0.81 -6.60
CA LEU A 141 0.80 2.23 -6.45
C LEU A 141 -0.60 2.51 -5.92
N ILE A 142 -1.62 1.82 -6.44
CA ILE A 142 -3.01 1.98 -5.95
C ILE A 142 -3.10 1.48 -4.51
N GLY A 143 -2.71 0.23 -4.26
CA GLY A 143 -2.76 -0.37 -2.93
C GLY A 143 -1.87 0.35 -1.91
N GLY A 144 -0.69 0.79 -2.35
CA GLY A 144 0.26 1.55 -1.54
C GLY A 144 -0.22 2.95 -1.20
N SER A 145 -0.91 3.63 -2.13
CA SER A 145 -1.53 4.93 -1.85
C SER A 145 -2.65 4.79 -0.82
N ILE A 146 -3.52 3.79 -0.96
CA ILE A 146 -4.60 3.52 0.00
C ILE A 146 -4.01 3.18 1.38
N ALA A 147 -2.98 2.32 1.43
CA ALA A 147 -2.30 1.98 2.68
C ALA A 147 -1.64 3.18 3.34
N TYR A 148 -1.00 4.04 2.53
CA TYR A 148 -0.39 5.27 3.00
C TYR A 148 -1.43 6.18 3.65
N ALA A 149 -2.55 6.46 2.96
CA ALA A 149 -3.61 7.31 3.49
C ALA A 149 -4.21 6.72 4.79
N PHE A 150 -4.49 5.42 4.81
CA PHE A 150 -5.01 4.72 6.00
C PHE A 150 -4.05 4.81 7.19
N LEU A 151 -2.81 4.36 7.01
CA LEU A 151 -1.79 4.36 8.08
C LEU A 151 -1.45 5.78 8.53
N ARG A 152 -1.51 6.75 7.63
CA ARG A 152 -1.29 8.15 7.96
C ARG A 152 -2.36 8.68 8.89
N LYS A 153 -3.65 8.42 8.63
CA LYS A 153 -4.74 8.82 9.52
C LYS A 153 -4.62 8.16 10.90
N LEU A 154 -4.17 6.91 10.95
CA LEU A 154 -3.84 6.26 12.23
C LEU A 154 -2.69 6.95 12.95
N ALA A 155 -1.66 7.39 12.22
CA ALA A 155 -0.49 8.05 12.78
C ALA A 155 -0.83 9.45 13.33
N ASP A 156 -1.59 10.23 12.57
CA ASP A 156 -1.98 11.60 12.94
C ASP A 156 -2.77 11.64 14.25
N ASN A 157 -3.58 10.61 14.51
CA ASN A 157 -4.39 10.50 15.74
C ASN A 157 -3.71 9.68 16.85
N GLY A 158 -2.42 9.31 16.71
CA GLY A 158 -1.65 8.53 17.68
C GLY A 158 -2.03 7.04 17.78
N MET A 159 -3.09 6.61 17.09
CA MET A 159 -3.58 5.23 17.09
C MET A 159 -2.54 4.24 16.53
N LEU A 160 -1.74 4.64 15.54
CA LEU A 160 -0.69 3.79 14.97
C LEU A 160 0.32 3.36 16.02
N THR A 161 0.81 4.32 16.82
CA THR A 161 1.76 4.09 17.90
C THR A 161 1.14 3.18 18.97
N ASN A 162 -0.12 3.42 19.30
CA ASN A 162 -0.86 2.59 20.27
C ASN A 162 -0.98 1.14 19.79
N ILE A 163 -1.38 0.91 18.54
CA ILE A 163 -1.46 -0.43 17.93
C ILE A 163 -0.09 -1.11 17.97
N GLN A 164 0.98 -0.42 17.57
CA GLN A 164 2.34 -0.99 17.60
C GLN A 164 2.78 -1.35 19.02
N ASN A 165 2.47 -0.52 20.01
CA ASN A 165 2.79 -0.76 21.41
C ASN A 165 1.99 -1.96 21.98
N MET A 166 0.69 -2.05 21.68
CA MET A 166 -0.17 -3.19 22.05
C MET A 166 0.38 -4.49 21.46
N LEU A 167 0.82 -4.42 20.20
CA LEU A 167 1.43 -5.53 19.50
C LEU A 167 2.87 -5.80 19.94
N ALA A 168 3.49 -5.05 20.86
CA ALA A 168 4.93 -5.17 21.15
C ALA A 168 5.79 -5.23 19.86
N SER A 169 5.45 -4.34 18.94
CA SER A 169 6.20 -4.05 17.73
C SER A 169 7.00 -2.77 17.96
N LYS A 170 8.07 -2.57 17.19
CA LYS A 170 8.86 -1.34 17.29
C LYS A 170 7.97 -0.16 16.86
N SER A 171 7.71 0.78 17.77
CA SER A 171 6.92 1.97 17.47
C SER A 171 7.83 3.14 17.11
N TYR A 172 7.30 4.06 16.31
CA TYR A 172 8.02 5.25 15.88
C TYR A 172 7.10 6.46 16.07
N SER A 173 7.65 7.54 16.65
CA SER A 173 6.92 8.80 16.73
C SER A 173 6.85 9.41 15.33
N TYR A 174 5.65 9.77 14.93
CA TYR A 174 5.38 10.24 13.59
C TYR A 174 5.02 11.72 13.65
N LYS A 175 5.76 12.55 12.92
CA LYS A 175 5.46 13.99 12.76
C LYS A 175 4.89 14.25 11.38
N SER A 176 3.74 14.91 11.35
CA SER A 176 3.16 15.41 10.12
C SER A 176 3.99 16.59 9.57
N GLY A 177 4.33 16.52 8.28
CA GLY A 177 4.98 17.60 7.55
C GLY A 177 4.22 17.98 6.28
N ILE A 178 4.49 19.16 5.73
CA ILE A 178 3.81 19.68 4.53
C ILE A 178 3.84 18.69 3.36
N ILE A 179 5.03 18.15 3.05
CA ILE A 179 5.20 17.18 1.97
C ILE A 179 4.32 15.94 2.18
N SER A 180 4.28 15.44 3.40
CA SER A 180 3.52 14.24 3.73
C SER A 180 2.00 14.46 3.76
N ASN A 181 1.53 15.68 4.08
CA ASN A 181 0.12 16.04 3.93
C ASN A 181 -0.26 16.08 2.44
N ALA A 182 0.59 16.64 1.58
CA ALA A 182 0.36 16.63 0.14
C ALA A 182 0.31 15.22 -0.44
N PHE A 183 1.23 14.34 -0.05
CA PHE A 183 1.16 12.93 -0.43
C PHE A 183 -0.13 12.27 0.03
N THR A 184 -0.66 12.64 1.19
CA THR A 184 -1.94 12.12 1.68
C THR A 184 -3.10 12.59 0.82
N ILE A 185 -3.11 13.87 0.42
CA ILE A 185 -4.12 14.43 -0.50
C ILE A 185 -4.07 13.68 -1.84
N ALA A 186 -2.88 13.51 -2.41
CA ALA A 186 -2.70 12.74 -3.65
C ALA A 186 -3.18 11.29 -3.50
N ALA A 187 -2.87 10.64 -2.37
CA ALA A 187 -3.27 9.26 -2.10
C ALA A 187 -4.79 9.07 -1.98
N PHE A 188 -5.54 10.08 -1.55
CA PHE A 188 -7.01 10.05 -1.58
C PHE A 188 -7.56 9.96 -3.02
N GLY A 189 -6.81 10.41 -4.03
CA GLY A 189 -7.15 10.19 -5.43
C GLY A 189 -7.22 8.71 -5.80
N ALA A 190 -6.30 7.87 -5.28
CA ALA A 190 -6.35 6.42 -5.49
C ALA A 190 -7.53 5.77 -4.77
N VAL A 191 -7.90 6.28 -3.59
CA VAL A 191 -9.11 5.83 -2.87
C VAL A 191 -10.36 6.17 -3.68
N ALA A 192 -10.48 7.41 -4.16
CA ALA A 192 -11.59 7.86 -4.98
C ALA A 192 -11.71 7.04 -6.27
N PHE A 193 -10.59 6.79 -6.96
CA PHE A 193 -10.52 5.94 -8.14
C PHE A 193 -11.15 4.56 -7.89
N VAL A 194 -10.72 3.86 -6.83
CA VAL A 194 -11.22 2.52 -6.52
C VAL A 194 -12.70 2.54 -6.14
N VAL A 195 -13.13 3.53 -5.35
CA VAL A 195 -14.54 3.67 -4.95
C VAL A 195 -15.43 3.91 -6.15
N ILE A 196 -15.06 4.84 -7.03
CA ILE A 196 -15.85 5.16 -8.23
C ILE A 196 -15.89 3.96 -9.17
N ALA A 197 -14.74 3.32 -9.45
CA ALA A 197 -14.68 2.14 -10.31
C ALA A 197 -15.48 0.95 -9.76
N PHE A 198 -15.52 0.79 -8.43
CA PHE A 198 -16.35 -0.22 -7.79
C PHE A 198 -17.84 0.10 -7.93
N VAL A 199 -18.25 1.35 -7.70
CA VAL A 199 -19.65 1.79 -7.82
C VAL A 199 -20.14 1.67 -9.27
N GLU A 200 -19.33 2.07 -10.25
CA GLU A 200 -19.60 1.90 -11.68
C GLU A 200 -19.95 0.45 -12.01
N LYS A 201 -19.11 -0.48 -11.54
CA LYS A 201 -19.30 -1.92 -11.76
C LYS A 201 -20.46 -2.51 -10.95
N ALA A 202 -20.71 -2.03 -9.74
CA ALA A 202 -21.77 -2.56 -8.87
C ALA A 202 -23.18 -2.14 -9.30
N LEU A 203 -23.30 -1.01 -10.00
CA LEU A 203 -24.57 -0.44 -10.46
C LEU A 203 -24.78 -0.55 -11.98
N ASP A 204 -23.90 -1.26 -12.69
CA ASP A 204 -23.90 -1.43 -14.15
C ASP A 204 -24.12 -0.10 -14.91
N LEU A 205 -23.40 0.93 -14.49
CA LEU A 205 -23.56 2.28 -15.03
C LEU A 205 -22.93 2.38 -16.42
N THR A 206 -23.74 2.63 -17.45
CA THR A 206 -23.31 2.58 -18.88
C THR A 206 -22.97 3.95 -19.49
N GLY A 207 -23.07 5.03 -18.72
CA GLY A 207 -22.78 6.37 -19.21
C GLY A 207 -21.27 6.62 -19.42
N VAL A 208 -20.90 7.26 -20.53
CA VAL A 208 -19.51 7.61 -20.89
C VAL A 208 -18.77 8.34 -19.75
N VAL A 209 -19.49 9.16 -18.98
CA VAL A 209 -18.95 9.89 -17.82
C VAL A 209 -18.34 8.94 -16.79
N TRP A 210 -18.94 7.78 -16.55
CA TRP A 210 -18.49 6.83 -15.54
C TRP A 210 -17.13 6.24 -15.86
N GLY A 211 -16.83 6.00 -17.14
CA GLY A 211 -15.51 5.53 -17.57
C GLY A 211 -14.38 6.54 -17.35
N TYR A 212 -14.67 7.86 -17.40
CA TYR A 212 -13.67 8.91 -17.20
C TYR A 212 -13.57 9.40 -15.75
N LEU A 213 -14.65 9.28 -14.98
CA LEU A 213 -14.77 9.84 -13.64
C LEU A 213 -13.68 9.34 -12.65
N PRO A 214 -13.29 8.06 -12.63
CA PRO A 214 -12.17 7.60 -11.81
C PRO A 214 -10.88 8.35 -12.12
N TYR A 215 -10.54 8.52 -13.40
CA TYR A 215 -9.31 9.19 -13.83
C TYR A 215 -9.33 10.69 -13.51
N VAL A 216 -10.46 11.35 -13.75
CA VAL A 216 -10.66 12.77 -13.40
C VAL A 216 -10.48 12.97 -11.89
N SER A 217 -10.96 12.04 -11.06
CA SER A 217 -10.78 12.13 -9.60
C SER A 217 -9.30 12.13 -9.21
N VAL A 218 -8.49 11.24 -9.79
CA VAL A 218 -7.04 11.17 -9.52
C VAL A 218 -6.35 12.48 -9.90
N VAL A 219 -6.65 13.02 -11.08
CA VAL A 219 -6.09 14.30 -11.54
C VAL A 219 -6.49 15.45 -10.60
N GLY A 220 -7.77 15.51 -10.18
CA GLY A 220 -8.25 16.51 -9.24
C GLY A 220 -7.52 16.49 -7.90
N PHE A 221 -7.33 15.31 -7.31
CA PHE A 221 -6.58 15.15 -6.06
C PHE A 221 -5.08 15.47 -6.22
N MET A 222 -4.48 15.13 -7.36
CA MET A 222 -3.10 15.50 -7.65
C MET A 222 -2.92 17.02 -7.77
N LEU A 223 -3.83 17.70 -8.46
CA LEU A 223 -3.82 19.17 -8.55
C LEU A 223 -4.00 19.81 -7.18
N ALA A 224 -4.95 19.32 -6.37
CA ALA A 224 -5.15 19.80 -5.00
C ALA A 224 -3.91 19.62 -4.13
N ALA A 225 -3.19 18.50 -4.27
CA ALA A 225 -1.94 18.24 -3.56
C ALA A 225 -0.84 19.23 -3.96
N VAL A 226 -0.69 19.53 -5.26
CA VAL A 226 0.27 20.51 -5.77
C VAL A 226 -0.07 21.91 -5.27
N ILE A 227 -1.34 22.33 -5.36
CA ILE A 227 -1.80 23.63 -4.86
C ILE A 227 -1.51 23.75 -3.36
N TYR A 228 -1.83 22.72 -2.57
CA TYR A 228 -1.53 22.68 -1.14
C TYR A 228 -0.02 22.87 -0.85
N LEU A 229 0.85 22.18 -1.60
CA LEU A 229 2.29 22.33 -1.46
C LEU A 229 2.75 23.75 -1.74
N VAL A 230 2.30 24.33 -2.86
CA VAL A 230 2.70 25.68 -3.28
C VAL A 230 2.25 26.70 -2.24
N VAL A 231 0.97 26.68 -1.84
CA VAL A 231 0.41 27.63 -0.87
C VAL A 231 1.11 27.54 0.48
N LYS A 232 1.31 26.33 1.02
CA LYS A 232 1.97 26.15 2.32
C LYS A 232 3.45 26.49 2.28
N LYS A 233 4.14 26.22 1.17
CA LYS A 233 5.56 26.57 1.01
C LYS A 233 5.75 28.08 0.90
N ILE A 234 4.89 28.78 0.17
CA ILE A 234 4.88 30.26 0.12
C ILE A 234 4.62 30.84 1.51
N GLY A 235 3.65 30.30 2.26
CA GLY A 235 3.37 30.73 3.63
C GLY A 235 4.58 30.59 4.56
N GLN A 236 5.30 29.47 4.47
CA GLN A 236 6.52 29.26 5.26
C GLN A 236 7.67 30.21 4.91
N VAL A 237 7.82 30.58 3.64
CA VAL A 237 8.82 31.57 3.22
C VAL A 237 8.47 32.94 3.80
N LYS A 238 7.21 33.37 3.70
CA LYS A 238 6.74 34.64 4.26
C LYS A 238 6.90 34.73 5.78
N GLU A 239 6.60 33.66 6.52
CA GLU A 239 6.83 33.63 7.99
C GLU A 239 8.31 33.74 8.35
N LYS A 240 9.18 33.07 7.59
CA LYS A 240 10.63 33.17 7.80
C LYS A 240 11.15 34.57 7.52
N ASP A 241 10.73 35.17 6.40
CA ASP A 241 11.15 36.52 6.02
C ASP A 241 10.68 37.55 7.06
N ALA A 242 9.43 37.44 7.53
CA ALA A 242 8.88 38.31 8.56
C ALA A 242 9.63 38.21 9.91
N GLN A 243 10.06 37.00 10.30
CA GLN A 243 10.89 36.80 11.50
C GLN A 243 12.29 37.39 11.38
N VAL A 244 12.85 37.42 10.17
CA VAL A 244 14.18 38.01 9.90
C VAL A 244 14.11 39.53 9.88
N THR A 245 13.05 40.12 9.31
CA THR A 245 12.87 41.58 9.26
C THR A 245 12.32 42.19 10.56
N GLY A 246 11.64 41.41 11.42
CA GLY A 246 11.10 41.86 12.69
C GLY A 246 12.03 41.70 13.91
N ALA A 247 13.28 41.26 13.69
CA ALA A 247 14.31 41.10 14.72
C ALA A 247 15.32 42.27 14.77
N VAL A 248 14.98 43.41 14.16
CA VAL A 248 15.71 44.68 14.24
C VAL A 248 14.96 45.64 15.15
#